data_AF-A0AAD9PNB4-F1
#
_entry.id   AF-A0AAD9PNB4-F1
#
_cell.length_a   1.000
_cell.length_b   1.000
_cell.length_c   1.000
_cell.angle_alpha   90.00
_cell.angle_beta   90.00
_cell.angle_gamma   90.00
#
_symmetry.space_group_name_H-M   'P 1'
#
loop_
_entity.id
_entity.type
_entity.pdbx_description
1 polymer ?
#
loop_
_entity_poly.entity_id
_entity_poly.type
_entity_poly.pdbx_seq_one_letter_code
_entity_poly.pdbx_strand_id
1 'polypeptide(L)'
;MDANKDEANKCCKLAKAAMLRKDYGKAIKFLRKANSMYPSDEYRALITQCEKATPAAEPKPMNEHNQHQRETPNINGATSSSATPEQESVCKQVIKAKDYYDMLNVSHSATTDDIKRAYKKLALKLHPDKNPHPQASEAFKKLSQAFQCLSNTDSRRQYDISGCDSQQGQSMHAGHGGGMTPEEIFAAFFGYDPFGQSRGNNFRVNRTFVFNHPRQPQPQPSSPSFLRLIPFFFVLACIWLLHFGHEPVAVFDYERSYKYNQKVTTNLNGVVYYVDKSSFDRDFPVNSVRRFQLEYEVDFRYFDKLCSKQKMELQRKLYSHVASFSFPPKELYETPKSCTILGSLKERYSKAIMQSNQIKG
;
A
#
# COMPACT_ATOMS: atom_id res chain seq x y z
N MET A 1 1.10 3.79 30.73
CA MET A 1 0.44 2.47 30.61
C MET A 1 -0.99 2.63 30.04
N ASP A 2 -1.26 3.73 29.33
CA ASP A 2 -2.63 4.25 29.15
C ASP A 2 -3.22 3.95 27.76
N ALA A 3 -2.42 3.45 26.83
CA ALA A 3 -2.87 3.11 25.48
C ALA A 3 -3.97 2.02 25.48
N ASN A 4 -3.85 1.01 26.35
CA ASN A 4 -4.86 -0.05 26.46
C ASN A 4 -6.18 0.46 27.06
N LYS A 5 -6.12 1.51 27.89
CA LYS A 5 -7.30 2.16 28.49
C LYS A 5 -8.05 2.99 27.44
N ASP A 6 -7.35 3.69 26.57
CA ASP A 6 -7.96 4.47 25.49
C ASP A 6 -8.66 3.58 24.45
N GLU A 7 -8.10 2.41 24.17
CA GLU A 7 -8.68 1.45 23.24
C GLU A 7 -9.90 0.71 23.82
N ALA A 8 -9.87 0.41 25.12
CA ALA A 8 -11.04 -0.05 25.86
C ALA A 8 -12.17 0.99 25.88
N ASN A 9 -11.83 2.27 26.10
CA ASN A 9 -12.78 3.38 26.07
C ASN A 9 -13.45 3.56 24.70
N LYS A 10 -12.71 3.38 23.59
CA LYS A 10 -13.27 3.38 22.23
C LYS A 10 -14.27 2.24 22.02
N CYS A 11 -13.94 1.03 22.48
CA CYS A 11 -14.85 -0.11 22.41
C CYS A 11 -16.12 0.11 23.26
N CYS A 12 -15.98 0.72 24.44
CA CYS A 12 -17.11 1.09 25.29
C CYS A 12 -18.04 2.13 24.62
N LYS A 13 -17.49 3.14 23.94
CA LYS A 13 -18.30 4.11 23.16
C LYS A 13 -19.11 3.44 22.06
N LEU A 14 -18.51 2.50 21.33
CA LEU A 14 -19.19 1.71 20.29
C LEU A 14 -20.29 0.82 20.89
N ALA A 15 -20.04 0.21 22.05
CA ALA A 15 -21.06 -0.55 22.77
C ALA A 15 -22.24 0.32 23.19
N LYS A 16 -22.01 1.49 23.79
CA LYS A 16 -23.06 2.44 24.19
C LYS A 16 -23.89 2.89 22.97
N ALA A 17 -23.25 3.13 21.83
CA ALA A 17 -23.96 3.43 20.58
C ALA A 17 -24.81 2.25 20.07
N ALA A 18 -24.36 1.01 20.22
CA ALA A 18 -25.14 -0.19 19.87
C ALA A 18 -26.32 -0.41 20.83
N MET A 19 -26.16 -0.11 22.13
CA MET A 19 -27.23 -0.16 23.13
C MET A 19 -28.33 0.85 22.83
N LEU A 20 -27.99 2.07 22.39
CA LEU A 20 -28.97 3.08 21.96
C LEU A 20 -29.82 2.60 20.77
N ARG A 21 -29.24 1.76 19.92
CA ARG A 21 -29.93 1.15 18.76
C ARG A 21 -30.67 -0.15 19.12
N LYS A 22 -30.74 -0.51 20.40
CA LYS A 22 -31.30 -1.78 20.92
C LYS A 22 -30.65 -3.04 20.32
N ASP A 23 -29.43 -2.93 19.79
CA ASP A 23 -28.65 -4.05 19.28
C ASP A 23 -27.73 -4.59 20.41
N TYR A 24 -28.35 -5.26 21.36
CA TYR A 24 -27.67 -5.77 22.56
C TYR A 24 -26.65 -6.87 22.25
N GLY A 25 -26.87 -7.65 21.18
CA GLY A 25 -25.92 -8.68 20.73
C GLY A 25 -24.58 -8.09 20.27
N LYS A 26 -24.61 -6.97 19.52
CA LYS A 26 -23.37 -6.25 19.17
C LYS A 26 -22.77 -5.53 20.38
N ALA A 27 -23.59 -4.94 21.26
CA ALA A 27 -23.13 -4.27 22.47
C ALA A 27 -22.31 -5.22 23.37
N ILE A 28 -22.81 -6.44 23.61
CA ILE A 28 -22.12 -7.46 24.43
C ILE A 28 -20.75 -7.82 23.86
N LYS A 29 -20.64 -7.97 22.53
CA LYS A 29 -19.35 -8.28 21.86
C LYS A 29 -18.30 -7.18 22.10
N PHE A 30 -18.70 -5.91 21.94
CA PHE A 30 -17.80 -4.78 22.17
C PHE A 30 -17.42 -4.62 23.64
N LEU A 31 -18.34 -4.88 24.58
CA LEU A 31 -18.06 -4.82 26.01
C LEU A 31 -17.15 -5.95 26.49
N ARG A 32 -17.33 -7.18 25.99
CA ARG A 32 -16.43 -8.32 26.30
C ARG A 32 -15.01 -8.04 25.79
N LYS A 33 -14.89 -7.42 24.59
CA LYS A 33 -13.60 -6.98 24.06
C LYS A 33 -12.97 -5.88 24.91
N ALA A 34 -13.75 -4.87 25.32
CA ALA A 34 -13.27 -3.81 26.22
C ALA A 34 -12.77 -4.38 27.56
N ASN A 35 -13.53 -5.30 28.16
CA ASN A 35 -13.19 -5.94 29.43
C ASN A 35 -11.98 -6.89 29.33
N SER A 36 -11.73 -7.49 28.16
CA SER A 36 -10.53 -8.30 27.92
C SER A 36 -9.27 -7.44 27.81
N MET A 37 -9.39 -6.20 27.32
CA MET A 37 -8.25 -5.28 27.15
C MET A 37 -7.96 -4.51 28.45
N TYR A 38 -9.01 -4.12 29.16
CA TYR A 38 -8.94 -3.44 30.45
C TYR A 38 -10.10 -3.91 31.34
N PRO A 39 -9.87 -4.89 32.24
CA PRO A 39 -10.91 -5.38 33.13
C PRO A 39 -11.47 -4.25 34.00
N SER A 40 -12.79 -4.07 33.97
CA SER A 40 -13.48 -3.03 34.75
C SER A 40 -14.88 -3.49 35.16
N ASP A 41 -15.28 -3.17 36.38
CA ASP A 41 -16.61 -3.50 36.90
C ASP A 41 -17.73 -2.79 36.13
N GLU A 42 -17.46 -1.61 35.53
CA GLU A 42 -18.40 -0.90 34.65
C GLU A 42 -18.76 -1.77 33.43
N TYR A 43 -17.77 -2.41 32.81
CA TYR A 43 -17.99 -3.24 31.62
C TYR A 43 -18.77 -4.52 31.97
N ARG A 44 -18.48 -5.14 33.11
CA ARG A 44 -19.20 -6.33 33.60
C ARG A 44 -20.67 -6.02 33.91
N ALA A 45 -20.94 -4.87 34.53
CA ALA A 45 -22.30 -4.40 34.80
C ALA A 45 -23.09 -4.16 33.51
N LEU A 46 -22.48 -3.51 32.51
CA LEU A 46 -23.11 -3.25 31.22
C LEU A 46 -23.37 -4.52 30.40
N ILE A 47 -22.48 -5.53 30.48
CA ILE A 47 -22.71 -6.84 29.85
C ILE A 47 -23.95 -7.49 30.45
N THR A 48 -24.03 -7.52 31.79
CA THR A 48 -25.18 -8.08 32.52
C THR A 48 -26.48 -7.35 32.16
N GLN A 49 -26.43 -6.02 32.01
CA GLN A 49 -27.58 -5.22 31.61
C GLN A 49 -28.05 -5.57 30.19
N CYS A 50 -27.11 -5.75 29.25
CA CYS A 50 -27.43 -6.13 27.87
C CYS A 50 -27.99 -7.56 27.78
N GLU A 51 -27.45 -8.49 28.57
CA GLU A 51 -27.91 -9.89 28.63
C GLU A 51 -29.32 -10.00 29.24
N LYS A 52 -29.67 -9.13 30.19
CA LYS A 52 -31.05 -9.02 30.71
C LYS A 52 -32.02 -8.36 29.73
N ALA A 53 -31.52 -7.49 28.85
CA ALA A 53 -32.34 -6.73 27.91
C ALA A 53 -32.58 -7.47 26.57
N THR A 54 -31.92 -8.61 26.33
CA THR A 54 -32.22 -9.48 25.18
C THR A 54 -33.45 -10.33 25.47
N PRO A 55 -34.60 -10.12 24.79
CA PRO A 55 -35.76 -10.98 24.95
C PRO A 55 -35.48 -12.37 24.37
N ALA A 56 -35.87 -13.40 25.11
CA ALA A 56 -35.73 -14.80 24.74
C ALA A 56 -36.43 -15.08 23.40
N ALA A 57 -35.63 -15.42 22.38
CA ALA A 57 -36.06 -16.09 21.16
C ALA A 57 -34.93 -17.05 20.72
N GLU A 58 -35.36 -18.23 20.29
CA GLU A 58 -34.75 -19.56 20.36
C GLU A 58 -33.46 -19.84 19.55
N PRO A 59 -32.77 -20.96 19.87
CA PRO A 59 -31.40 -21.25 19.46
C PRO A 59 -31.32 -21.89 18.08
N LYS A 60 -30.21 -21.63 17.37
CA LYS A 60 -29.72 -22.43 16.22
C LYS A 60 -28.34 -22.98 16.59
N PRO A 61 -28.00 -24.19 16.12
CA PRO A 61 -27.52 -25.28 16.94
C PRO A 61 -26.16 -24.98 17.59
N MET A 62 -26.15 -25.07 18.92
CA MET A 62 -24.96 -25.42 19.69
C MET A 62 -24.67 -26.89 19.43
N ASN A 63 -23.52 -27.18 18.83
CA ASN A 63 -22.85 -28.45 19.09
C ASN A 63 -22.05 -28.21 20.37
N GLU A 64 -22.63 -28.60 21.51
CA GLU A 64 -22.08 -28.37 22.84
C GLU A 64 -21.44 -29.64 23.40
N HIS A 65 -20.27 -29.44 24.02
CA HIS A 65 -19.66 -30.25 25.09
C HIS A 65 -19.17 -31.66 24.68
N ASN A 66 -18.06 -32.19 25.20
CA ASN A 66 -17.59 -32.07 26.57
C ASN A 66 -16.10 -32.47 26.71
N GLN A 67 -15.53 -32.00 27.83
CA GLN A 67 -14.32 -32.43 28.55
C GLN A 67 -13.70 -33.78 28.16
N HIS A 68 -12.36 -33.83 27.99
CA HIS A 68 -11.48 -34.93 28.42
C HIS A 68 -10.18 -34.28 28.93
N GLN A 69 -9.95 -34.28 30.24
CA GLN A 69 -9.17 -35.30 30.96
C GLN A 69 -7.77 -35.54 30.39
N ARG A 70 -6.82 -35.26 31.27
CA ARG A 70 -5.41 -35.60 31.22
C ARG A 70 -5.27 -37.11 31.14
N GLU A 71 -5.04 -37.67 29.96
CA GLU A 71 -4.48 -39.02 29.80
C GLU A 71 -3.63 -39.08 28.52
N THR A 72 -2.36 -39.45 28.70
CA THR A 72 -1.40 -39.75 27.64
C THR A 72 -1.78 -41.05 26.94
N PRO A 73 -1.55 -41.14 25.62
CA PRO A 73 -0.87 -42.33 25.12
C PRO A 73 0.38 -42.00 24.30
N ASN A 74 1.36 -42.82 24.63
CA ASN A 74 2.70 -42.99 24.12
C ASN A 74 2.78 -43.18 22.59
N ILE A 75 3.72 -42.46 21.98
CA ILE A 75 4.70 -42.90 20.96
C ILE A 75 4.18 -43.65 19.70
N ASN A 76 4.16 -42.94 18.56
CA ASN A 76 4.98 -43.20 17.35
C ASN A 76 4.39 -42.53 16.09
N GLY A 77 5.16 -41.67 15.41
CA GLY A 77 4.87 -41.27 14.03
C GLY A 77 5.14 -39.79 13.75
N ALA A 78 6.23 -39.51 13.05
CA ALA A 78 6.80 -38.19 12.85
C ALA A 78 6.03 -37.27 11.86
N THR A 79 6.12 -35.97 12.15
CA THR A 79 6.10 -34.80 11.24
C THR A 79 4.82 -34.43 10.46
N SER A 80 4.05 -33.46 10.98
CA SER A 80 3.52 -32.31 10.22
C SER A 80 2.98 -31.22 11.15
N SER A 81 3.14 -29.96 10.73
CA SER A 81 3.23 -28.74 11.52
C SER A 81 1.94 -28.18 12.15
N SER A 82 2.17 -27.31 13.14
CA SER A 82 1.26 -26.57 14.02
C SER A 82 0.38 -25.50 13.33
N ALA A 83 -0.36 -25.87 12.28
CA ALA A 83 -1.32 -24.96 11.63
C ALA A 83 -2.72 -25.11 12.25
N THR A 84 -3.45 -24.01 12.43
CA THR A 84 -4.85 -24.08 12.87
C THR A 84 -5.75 -24.62 11.74
N PRO A 85 -6.84 -25.33 12.04
CA PRO A 85 -7.76 -25.84 11.00
C PRO A 85 -8.35 -24.72 10.13
N GLU A 86 -8.48 -23.50 10.67
CA GLU A 86 -8.89 -22.33 9.90
C GLU A 86 -7.83 -21.92 8.86
N GLN A 87 -6.53 -21.91 9.24
CA GLN A 87 -5.41 -21.58 8.35
C GLN A 87 -5.27 -22.59 7.22
N GLU A 88 -5.45 -23.87 7.51
CA GLU A 88 -5.49 -24.94 6.51
C GLU A 88 -6.65 -24.75 5.52
N SER A 89 -7.85 -24.40 6.01
CA SER A 89 -9.03 -24.18 5.14
C SER A 89 -8.81 -23.03 4.14
N VAL A 90 -8.17 -21.94 4.57
CA VAL A 90 -7.92 -20.77 3.71
C VAL A 90 -6.85 -21.10 2.66
N CYS A 91 -5.79 -21.82 3.03
CA CYS A 91 -4.79 -22.31 2.07
C CYS A 91 -5.44 -23.21 1.01
N LYS A 92 -6.28 -24.16 1.42
CA LYS A 92 -6.97 -25.07 0.50
C LYS A 92 -7.97 -24.36 -0.40
N GLN A 93 -8.70 -23.38 0.12
CA GLN A 93 -9.67 -22.60 -0.67
C GLN A 93 -8.97 -21.83 -1.80
N VAL A 94 -7.87 -21.14 -1.50
CA VAL A 94 -7.11 -20.37 -2.49
C VAL A 94 -6.43 -21.26 -3.53
N ILE A 95 -5.93 -22.43 -3.12
CA ILE A 95 -5.29 -23.39 -4.04
C ILE A 95 -6.31 -24.05 -4.99
N LYS A 96 -7.53 -24.30 -4.51
CA LYS A 96 -8.63 -24.96 -5.26
C LYS A 96 -9.42 -24.01 -6.15
N ALA A 97 -9.34 -22.70 -5.91
CA ALA A 97 -10.02 -21.70 -6.72
C ALA A 97 -9.56 -21.79 -8.19
N LYS A 98 -10.54 -21.86 -9.10
CA LYS A 98 -10.29 -21.94 -10.55
C LYS A 98 -10.15 -20.57 -11.19
N ASP A 99 -10.83 -19.56 -10.64
CA ASP A 99 -10.79 -18.19 -11.15
C ASP A 99 -10.09 -17.23 -10.17
N TYR A 100 -9.46 -16.18 -10.70
CA TYR A 100 -8.79 -15.16 -9.90
C TYR A 100 -9.74 -14.34 -9.02
N TYR A 101 -10.99 -14.15 -9.46
CA TYR A 101 -12.03 -13.48 -8.68
C TYR A 101 -12.45 -14.33 -7.47
N ASP A 102 -12.66 -15.63 -7.67
CA ASP A 102 -12.97 -16.59 -6.60
C ASP A 102 -11.82 -16.73 -5.61
N MET A 103 -10.58 -16.70 -6.10
CA MET A 103 -9.38 -16.77 -5.28
C MET A 103 -9.26 -15.57 -4.32
N LEU A 104 -9.62 -14.37 -4.80
CA LEU A 104 -9.70 -13.15 -4.00
C LEU A 104 -11.02 -13.02 -3.22
N ASN A 105 -11.98 -13.91 -3.46
CA ASN A 105 -13.33 -13.89 -2.90
C ASN A 105 -14.04 -12.55 -3.17
N VAL A 106 -14.00 -12.09 -4.43
CA VAL A 106 -14.63 -10.86 -4.93
C VAL A 106 -15.50 -11.14 -6.15
N SER A 107 -16.52 -10.31 -6.37
CA SER A 107 -17.36 -10.38 -7.57
C SER A 107 -16.56 -9.99 -8.84
N HIS A 108 -16.94 -10.51 -10.00
CA HIS A 108 -16.44 -10.04 -11.30
C HIS A 108 -16.68 -8.54 -11.53
N SER A 109 -17.72 -7.98 -10.91
CA SER A 109 -18.04 -6.54 -10.95
C SER A 109 -17.24 -5.70 -9.94
N ALA A 110 -16.30 -6.31 -9.21
CA ALA A 110 -15.55 -5.63 -8.15
C ALA A 110 -14.65 -4.53 -8.73
N THR A 111 -14.54 -3.42 -8.00
CA THR A 111 -13.63 -2.33 -8.36
C THR A 111 -12.18 -2.70 -8.07
N THR A 112 -11.22 -1.99 -8.65
CA THR A 112 -9.79 -2.19 -8.37
C THR A 112 -9.46 -1.99 -6.89
N ASP A 113 -10.21 -1.12 -6.20
CA ASP A 113 -10.05 -0.90 -4.76
C ASP A 113 -10.59 -2.06 -3.91
N ASP A 114 -11.67 -2.73 -4.35
CA ASP A 114 -12.17 -3.95 -3.71
C ASP A 114 -11.18 -5.11 -3.84
N ILE A 115 -10.60 -5.26 -5.03
CA ILE A 115 -9.55 -6.25 -5.33
C ILE A 115 -8.32 -6.02 -4.43
N LYS A 116 -7.86 -4.77 -4.30
CA LYS A 116 -6.75 -4.40 -3.38
C LYS A 116 -7.08 -4.69 -1.92
N ARG A 117 -8.30 -4.39 -1.48
CA ARG A 117 -8.75 -4.65 -0.10
C ARG A 117 -8.82 -6.14 0.21
N ALA A 118 -9.34 -6.94 -0.72
CA ALA A 118 -9.43 -8.37 -0.59
C ALA A 118 -8.05 -9.05 -0.56
N TYR A 119 -7.17 -8.66 -1.48
CA TYR A 119 -5.77 -9.09 -1.51
C TYR A 119 -5.07 -8.82 -0.17
N LYS A 120 -5.18 -7.59 0.36
CA LYS A 120 -4.59 -7.20 1.65
C LYS A 120 -5.00 -8.15 2.78
N LYS A 121 -6.28 -8.51 2.85
CA LYS A 121 -6.84 -9.35 3.90
C LYS A 121 -6.37 -10.81 3.79
N LEU A 122 -6.28 -11.35 2.58
CA LEU A 122 -5.86 -12.73 2.35
C LEU A 122 -4.35 -12.89 2.45
N ALA A 123 -3.57 -11.93 1.94
CA ALA A 123 -2.11 -11.90 2.02
C ALA A 123 -1.62 -11.99 3.47
N LEU A 124 -2.23 -11.24 4.39
CA LEU A 124 -1.90 -11.30 5.82
C LEU A 124 -2.20 -12.65 6.48
N LYS A 125 -3.20 -13.39 5.96
CA LYS A 125 -3.59 -14.71 6.48
C LYS A 125 -2.75 -15.86 5.91
N LEU A 126 -2.24 -15.69 4.70
CA LEU A 126 -1.45 -16.69 3.98
C LEU A 126 0.06 -16.46 4.08
N HIS A 127 0.49 -15.37 4.70
CA HIS A 127 1.91 -15.07 4.85
C HIS A 127 2.63 -16.18 5.62
N PRO A 128 3.77 -16.71 5.11
CA PRO A 128 4.45 -17.87 5.68
C PRO A 128 4.94 -17.66 7.12
N ASP A 129 5.24 -16.42 7.52
CA ASP A 129 5.58 -16.06 8.91
C ASP A 129 4.40 -16.22 9.89
N LYS A 130 3.17 -15.94 9.43
CA LYS A 130 1.96 -15.99 10.28
C LYS A 130 1.20 -17.30 10.14
N ASN A 131 1.48 -18.07 9.10
CA ASN A 131 0.80 -19.31 8.76
C ASN A 131 1.84 -20.43 8.54
N PRO A 132 2.08 -21.29 9.54
CA PRO A 132 3.07 -22.37 9.47
C PRO A 132 2.61 -23.58 8.63
N HIS A 133 1.51 -23.45 7.89
CA HIS A 133 0.99 -24.50 7.04
C HIS A 133 1.89 -24.65 5.79
N PRO A 134 2.27 -25.87 5.39
CA PRO A 134 3.19 -26.10 4.25
C PRO A 134 2.64 -25.55 2.93
N GLN A 135 1.32 -25.54 2.76
CA GLN A 135 0.67 -25.01 1.56
C GLN A 135 0.48 -23.48 1.58
N ALA A 136 0.83 -22.78 2.66
CA ALA A 136 0.66 -21.33 2.76
C ALA A 136 1.49 -20.58 1.72
N SER A 137 2.73 -21.04 1.46
CA SER A 137 3.59 -20.46 0.43
C SER A 137 3.01 -20.63 -0.98
N GLU A 138 2.46 -21.80 -1.30
CA GLU A 138 1.83 -22.05 -2.60
C GLU A 138 0.55 -21.20 -2.77
N ALA A 139 -0.29 -21.16 -1.74
CA ALA A 139 -1.50 -20.34 -1.73
C ALA A 139 -1.18 -18.85 -1.87
N PHE A 140 -0.13 -18.37 -1.21
CA PHE A 140 0.33 -16.99 -1.32
C PHE A 140 0.84 -16.66 -2.72
N LYS A 141 1.60 -17.56 -3.35
CA LYS A 141 2.05 -17.38 -4.74
C LYS A 141 0.88 -17.25 -5.72
N LYS A 142 -0.11 -18.14 -5.62
CA LYS A 142 -1.32 -18.07 -6.44
C LYS A 142 -2.10 -16.78 -6.22
N LEU A 143 -2.27 -16.38 -4.95
CA LEU A 143 -2.93 -15.13 -4.58
C LEU A 143 -2.25 -13.90 -5.21
N SER A 144 -0.92 -13.85 -5.20
CA SER A 144 -0.15 -12.75 -5.78
C SER A 144 -0.24 -12.70 -7.30
N GLN A 145 -0.27 -13.86 -7.98
CA GLN A 145 -0.51 -13.94 -9.42
C GLN A 145 -1.90 -13.39 -9.80
N ALA A 146 -2.93 -13.80 -9.07
CA ALA A 146 -4.29 -13.29 -9.26
C ALA A 146 -4.35 -11.77 -9.09
N PHE A 147 -3.68 -11.23 -8.06
CA PHE A 147 -3.63 -9.78 -7.83
C PHE A 147 -2.85 -9.05 -8.94
N GLN A 148 -1.72 -9.58 -9.39
CA GLN A 148 -0.95 -8.96 -10.48
C GLN A 148 -1.77 -8.86 -11.77
N CYS A 149 -2.58 -9.88 -12.06
CA CYS A 149 -3.47 -9.88 -13.21
C CYS A 149 -4.64 -8.90 -13.05
N LEU A 150 -5.33 -8.92 -11.89
CA LEU A 150 -6.56 -8.16 -11.68
C LEU A 150 -6.36 -6.70 -11.24
N SER A 151 -5.16 -6.33 -10.79
CA SER A 151 -4.86 -4.98 -10.30
C SER A 151 -4.68 -3.94 -11.41
N ASN A 152 -4.20 -4.36 -12.59
CA ASN A 152 -4.07 -3.51 -13.78
C ASN A 152 -5.30 -3.68 -14.67
N THR A 153 -5.90 -2.58 -15.12
CA THR A 153 -7.07 -2.56 -16.00
C THR A 153 -6.84 -3.28 -17.32
N ASP A 154 -5.64 -3.17 -17.90
CA ASP A 154 -5.33 -3.80 -19.19
C ASP A 154 -5.15 -5.32 -19.05
N SER A 155 -4.40 -5.76 -18.04
CA SER A 155 -4.21 -7.18 -17.72
C SER A 155 -5.51 -7.86 -17.30
N ARG A 156 -6.35 -7.16 -16.52
CA ARG A 156 -7.68 -7.63 -16.13
C ARG A 156 -8.58 -7.81 -17.35
N ARG A 157 -8.59 -6.82 -18.26
CA ARG A 157 -9.37 -6.92 -19.50
C ARG A 157 -8.92 -8.09 -20.37
N GLN A 158 -7.62 -8.34 -20.46
CA GLN A 158 -7.09 -9.50 -21.18
C GLN A 158 -7.56 -10.80 -20.54
N TYR A 159 -7.46 -10.93 -19.21
CA TYR A 159 -7.95 -12.09 -18.47
C TYR A 159 -9.46 -12.32 -18.64
N ASP A 160 -10.26 -11.25 -18.59
CA ASP A 160 -11.71 -11.33 -18.76
C ASP A 160 -12.10 -11.80 -20.18
N ILE A 161 -11.23 -11.60 -21.18
CA ILE A 161 -11.44 -12.04 -22.57
C ILE A 161 -10.90 -13.46 -22.81
N SER A 162 -9.71 -13.79 -22.28
CA SER A 162 -9.00 -15.04 -22.59
C SER A 162 -9.28 -16.17 -21.60
N GLY A 163 -9.90 -15.88 -20.44
CA GLY A 163 -10.21 -16.86 -19.40
C GLY A 163 -8.96 -17.41 -18.68
N CYS A 164 -9.21 -18.11 -17.56
CA CYS A 164 -8.14 -18.58 -16.67
C CYS A 164 -7.19 -19.62 -17.30
N ASP A 165 -7.60 -20.29 -18.38
CA ASP A 165 -6.83 -21.37 -19.02
C ASP A 165 -5.65 -20.86 -19.88
N SER A 166 -5.63 -19.56 -20.19
CA SER A 166 -4.60 -18.95 -21.04
C SER A 166 -3.26 -18.69 -20.32
N GLN A 167 -3.25 -18.67 -18.99
CA GLN A 167 -2.03 -18.39 -18.21
C GLN A 167 -1.37 -19.62 -17.57
N GLN A 168 -2.06 -20.76 -17.51
CA GLN A 168 -1.49 -21.96 -16.89
C GLN A 168 -0.48 -22.69 -17.80
N GLY A 169 -0.46 -22.37 -19.10
CA GLY A 169 0.43 -22.96 -20.10
C GLY A 169 1.51 -22.04 -20.70
N GLN A 170 1.55 -20.75 -20.37
CA GLN A 170 2.46 -19.78 -21.02
C GLN A 170 3.52 -19.17 -20.11
N SER A 171 3.77 -19.75 -18.94
CA SER A 171 4.87 -19.31 -18.06
C SER A 171 6.20 -20.04 -18.30
N MET A 172 6.43 -20.60 -19.49
CA MET A 172 7.66 -21.35 -19.81
C MET A 172 8.45 -20.85 -21.02
N HIS A 173 7.99 -19.88 -21.81
CA HIS A 173 8.77 -19.45 -22.99
C HIS A 173 8.49 -18.03 -23.52
N ALA A 174 8.67 -17.00 -22.68
CA ALA A 174 8.93 -15.65 -23.19
C ALA A 174 9.77 -14.86 -22.18
N GLY A 175 11.04 -14.66 -22.50
CA GLY A 175 11.90 -13.71 -21.78
C GLY A 175 11.42 -12.28 -21.98
N HIS A 176 11.80 -11.42 -21.03
CA HIS A 176 11.51 -9.97 -20.91
C HIS A 176 10.20 -9.58 -20.21
N GLY A 177 10.30 -9.42 -18.89
CA GLY A 177 9.34 -8.72 -18.06
C GLY A 177 9.57 -9.13 -16.62
N GLY A 178 10.35 -8.34 -15.86
CA GLY A 178 10.57 -8.57 -14.44
C GLY A 178 9.23 -8.52 -13.71
N GLY A 179 8.60 -9.68 -13.55
CA GLY A 179 7.49 -9.86 -12.62
C GLY A 179 8.08 -9.67 -11.23
N MET A 180 7.66 -8.61 -10.54
CA MET A 180 7.96 -8.44 -9.12
C MET A 180 7.62 -9.75 -8.41
N THR A 181 8.55 -10.23 -7.59
CA THR A 181 8.29 -11.42 -6.76
C THR A 181 7.05 -11.17 -5.89
N PRO A 182 6.26 -12.19 -5.53
CA PRO A 182 5.15 -12.06 -4.58
C PRO A 182 5.53 -11.27 -3.33
N GLU A 183 6.78 -11.42 -2.90
CA GLU A 183 7.43 -10.72 -1.80
C GLU A 183 7.67 -9.22 -2.11
N GLU A 184 8.14 -8.87 -3.30
CA GLU A 184 8.29 -7.47 -3.75
C GLU A 184 6.95 -6.75 -3.93
N ILE A 185 5.92 -7.43 -4.47
CA ILE A 185 4.56 -6.87 -4.60
C ILE A 185 4.00 -6.57 -3.21
N PHE A 186 4.22 -7.47 -2.25
CA PHE A 186 3.81 -7.27 -0.86
C PHE A 186 4.61 -6.13 -0.20
N ALA A 187 5.93 -6.10 -0.36
CA ALA A 187 6.78 -5.04 0.18
C ALA A 187 6.41 -3.66 -0.37
N ALA A 188 6.13 -3.55 -1.68
CA ALA A 188 5.64 -2.34 -2.32
C ALA A 188 4.26 -1.89 -1.80
N PHE A 189 3.41 -2.84 -1.42
CA PHE A 189 2.05 -2.55 -0.95
C PHE A 189 1.95 -2.24 0.55
N PHE A 190 2.79 -2.89 1.38
CA PHE A 190 2.77 -2.74 2.83
C PHE A 190 3.91 -1.89 3.39
N GLY A 191 4.89 -1.51 2.56
CA GLY A 191 6.06 -0.72 2.97
C GLY A 191 6.92 -1.41 4.02
N TYR A 192 6.79 -2.74 4.14
CA TYR A 192 7.46 -3.56 5.14
C TYR A 192 8.37 -4.54 4.41
N ASP A 193 9.68 -4.38 4.58
CA ASP A 193 10.66 -5.39 4.21
C ASP A 193 10.91 -6.28 5.45
N PRO A 194 10.28 -7.46 5.55
CA PRO A 194 10.41 -8.31 6.73
C PRO A 194 11.77 -9.02 6.78
N PHE A 195 12.59 -8.90 5.73
CA PHE A 195 13.96 -9.38 5.67
C PHE A 195 14.99 -8.23 5.77
N GLY A 196 14.54 -7.03 6.15
CA GLY A 196 15.36 -5.85 6.40
C GLY A 196 16.24 -5.97 7.65
N GLN A 197 17.20 -6.87 7.62
CA GLN A 197 18.43 -6.75 8.39
C GLN A 197 19.14 -5.48 7.90
N SER A 198 19.38 -4.55 8.83
CA SER A 198 20.21 -3.37 8.65
C SER A 198 21.38 -3.62 7.69
N ARG A 199 21.32 -3.02 6.51
CA ARG A 199 22.49 -2.84 5.64
C ARG A 199 22.72 -1.36 5.40
N GLY A 200 23.18 -0.70 6.46
CA GLY A 200 24.29 0.24 6.30
C GLY A 200 25.58 -0.55 6.05
N ASN A 201 26.33 -0.12 5.05
CA ASN A 201 27.78 -0.22 4.89
C ASN A 201 28.51 -1.56 5.18
N ASN A 202 29.17 -2.08 4.14
CA ASN A 202 30.46 -2.78 4.16
C ASN A 202 30.67 -3.94 5.15
N PHE A 203 30.34 -5.17 4.74
CA PHE A 203 31.20 -6.31 5.08
C PHE A 203 31.00 -7.47 4.08
N ARG A 204 32.07 -7.79 3.34
CA ARG A 204 32.22 -9.07 2.62
C ARG A 204 32.41 -10.17 3.65
N VAL A 205 31.58 -11.21 3.62
CA VAL A 205 31.95 -12.52 4.18
C VAL A 205 31.53 -13.60 3.21
N ASN A 206 32.55 -14.18 2.56
CA ASN A 206 32.50 -15.53 2.04
C ASN A 206 32.08 -16.48 3.15
N ARG A 207 30.97 -17.22 2.95
CA ARG A 207 30.87 -18.58 3.51
C ARG A 207 30.38 -19.52 2.44
N THR A 208 31.35 -20.17 1.82
CA THR A 208 31.24 -21.49 1.22
C THR A 208 30.65 -22.47 2.22
N PHE A 209 29.47 -23.01 1.92
CA PHE A 209 29.02 -24.28 2.46
C PHE A 209 28.94 -25.28 1.30
N VAL A 210 29.88 -26.21 1.30
CA VAL A 210 29.92 -27.37 0.41
C VAL A 210 28.95 -28.39 0.99
N PHE A 211 27.91 -28.75 0.24
CA PHE A 211 27.16 -29.99 0.48
C PHE A 211 27.33 -30.90 -0.74
N ASN A 212 27.84 -32.09 -0.47
CA ASN A 212 28.19 -33.12 -1.44
C ASN A 212 26.91 -33.91 -1.77
N HIS A 213 26.46 -33.90 -3.03
CA HIS A 213 25.45 -34.84 -3.53
C HIS A 213 26.06 -35.75 -4.61
N PRO A 214 25.74 -37.06 -4.63
CA PRO A 214 26.29 -38.01 -5.58
C PRO A 214 25.82 -37.73 -7.02
N ARG A 215 26.73 -37.99 -7.97
CA ARG A 215 26.63 -37.76 -9.41
C ARG A 215 25.40 -38.42 -10.04
N GLN A 216 24.65 -37.63 -10.83
CA GLN A 216 23.91 -38.12 -12.00
C GLN A 216 24.63 -37.68 -13.29
N PRO A 217 24.51 -38.45 -14.39
CA PRO A 217 25.28 -38.22 -15.61
C PRO A 217 24.92 -36.89 -16.30
N GLN A 218 25.96 -36.20 -16.77
CA GLN A 218 25.91 -34.89 -17.45
C GLN A 218 25.15 -34.93 -18.79
N PRO A 219 24.26 -33.96 -19.06
CA PRO A 219 24.08 -33.41 -20.39
C PRO A 219 25.19 -32.38 -20.65
N GLN A 220 25.79 -32.42 -21.83
CA GLN A 220 26.91 -31.55 -22.20
C GLN A 220 26.55 -30.05 -22.09
N PRO A 221 27.48 -29.19 -21.63
CA PRO A 221 27.26 -27.76 -21.63
C PRO A 221 27.38 -27.21 -23.06
N SER A 222 26.25 -26.94 -23.71
CA SER A 222 26.22 -26.02 -24.84
C SER A 222 26.57 -24.63 -24.32
N SER A 223 27.74 -24.12 -24.68
CA SER A 223 28.19 -22.77 -24.37
C SER A 223 27.11 -21.73 -24.73
N PRO A 224 26.77 -20.79 -23.82
CA PRO A 224 25.78 -19.76 -24.12
C PRO A 224 26.36 -18.86 -25.21
N SER A 225 25.81 -18.98 -26.42
CA SER A 225 26.19 -18.13 -27.54
C SER A 225 25.63 -16.73 -27.31
N PHE A 226 26.36 -15.87 -26.59
CA PHE A 226 25.99 -14.46 -26.34
C PHE A 226 25.62 -13.69 -27.64
N LEU A 227 26.12 -14.15 -28.79
CA LEU A 227 25.78 -13.66 -30.13
C LEU A 227 24.28 -13.77 -30.47
N ARG A 228 23.54 -14.72 -29.90
CA ARG A 228 22.09 -14.88 -30.13
C ARG A 228 21.23 -13.85 -29.38
N LEU A 229 21.79 -13.17 -28.39
CA LEU A 229 21.10 -12.15 -27.60
C LEU A 229 21.26 -10.74 -28.18
N ILE A 230 22.21 -10.53 -29.10
CA ILE A 230 22.45 -9.24 -29.78
C ILE A 230 21.19 -8.65 -30.43
N PRO A 231 20.36 -9.40 -31.18
CA PRO A 231 19.14 -8.81 -31.75
C PRO A 231 18.13 -8.38 -30.70
N PHE A 232 18.05 -9.08 -29.55
CA PHE A 232 17.16 -8.70 -28.45
C PHE A 232 17.63 -7.43 -27.75
N PHE A 233 18.93 -7.30 -27.49
CA PHE A 233 19.50 -6.07 -26.95
C PHE A 233 19.38 -4.90 -27.93
N PHE A 234 19.49 -5.15 -29.23
CA PHE A 234 19.29 -4.12 -30.25
C PHE A 234 17.84 -3.63 -30.28
N VAL A 235 16.86 -4.54 -30.24
CA VAL A 235 15.43 -4.16 -30.17
C VAL A 235 15.10 -3.44 -28.86
N LEU A 236 15.63 -3.91 -27.72
CA LEU A 236 15.44 -3.24 -26.44
C LEU A 236 16.07 -1.84 -26.43
N ALA A 237 17.27 -1.70 -26.99
CA ALA A 237 17.94 -0.42 -27.15
C ALA A 237 17.19 0.50 -28.11
N CYS A 238 16.64 -0.02 -29.21
CA CYS A 238 15.80 0.76 -30.13
C CYS A 238 14.51 1.23 -29.45
N ILE A 239 13.83 0.37 -28.68
CA ILE A 239 12.63 0.77 -27.91
C ILE A 239 12.99 1.83 -26.87
N TRP A 240 14.12 1.66 -26.18
CA TRP A 240 14.62 2.64 -25.20
C TRP A 240 14.98 3.98 -25.86
N LEU A 241 15.63 3.95 -27.03
CA LEU A 241 15.97 5.14 -27.82
C LEU A 241 14.73 5.84 -28.39
N LEU A 242 13.71 5.09 -28.81
CA LEU A 242 12.43 5.63 -29.27
C LEU A 242 11.61 6.26 -28.13
N HIS A 243 11.81 5.82 -26.88
CA HIS A 243 11.15 6.41 -25.71
C HIS A 243 11.92 7.58 -25.07
N PHE A 244 13.24 7.66 -25.28
CA PHE A 244 14.08 8.73 -24.71
C PHE A 244 13.91 10.11 -25.37
N GLY A 245 13.17 10.20 -26.48
CA GLY A 245 13.05 11.45 -27.26
C GLY A 245 11.95 12.41 -26.84
N HIS A 246 11.05 12.03 -25.92
CA HIS A 246 9.84 12.80 -25.59
C HIS A 246 9.80 13.27 -24.13
N GLU A 247 10.93 13.64 -23.54
CA GLU A 247 10.91 14.45 -22.31
C GLU A 247 10.31 15.83 -22.67
N PRO A 248 9.13 16.19 -22.10
CA PRO A 248 8.58 17.51 -22.33
C PRO A 248 9.56 18.53 -21.75
N VAL A 249 10.14 19.33 -22.62
CA VAL A 249 10.99 20.45 -22.23
C VAL A 249 10.27 21.27 -21.15
N ALA A 250 10.90 21.41 -19.99
CA ALA A 250 10.37 22.25 -18.92
C ALA A 250 10.08 23.66 -19.46
N VAL A 251 8.89 24.20 -19.18
CA VAL A 251 8.50 25.54 -19.66
C VAL A 251 9.17 26.65 -18.84
N PHE A 252 9.55 26.33 -17.60
CA PHE A 252 10.13 27.25 -16.64
C PHE A 252 11.17 26.56 -15.76
N ASP A 253 11.97 27.37 -15.07
CA ASP A 253 12.89 26.96 -14.01
C ASP A 253 12.87 27.98 -12.87
N TYR A 254 13.25 27.59 -11.65
CA TYR A 254 13.40 28.52 -10.53
C TYR A 254 14.79 29.18 -10.51
N GLU A 255 15.74 28.61 -11.26
CA GLU A 255 17.09 29.16 -11.41
C GLU A 255 17.30 29.75 -12.80
N ARG A 256 18.14 30.78 -12.88
CA ARG A 256 18.47 31.42 -14.15
C ARG A 256 19.41 30.51 -14.94
N SER A 257 19.08 30.25 -16.20
CA SER A 257 19.96 29.54 -17.14
C SER A 257 20.07 30.29 -18.47
N TYR A 258 20.90 29.79 -19.39
CA TYR A 258 21.00 30.34 -20.74
C TYR A 258 19.64 30.29 -21.47
N LYS A 259 18.89 29.20 -21.28
CA LYS A 259 17.57 28.97 -21.86
C LYS A 259 16.46 29.72 -21.11
N TYR A 260 16.51 29.70 -19.78
CA TYR A 260 15.55 30.39 -18.91
C TYR A 260 16.19 31.64 -18.34
N ASN A 261 16.23 32.71 -19.15
CA ASN A 261 16.97 33.93 -18.84
C ASN A 261 16.06 35.12 -18.47
N GLN A 262 14.75 35.02 -18.75
CA GLN A 262 13.78 36.06 -18.39
C GLN A 262 13.19 35.77 -17.02
N LYS A 263 13.38 36.70 -16.09
CA LYS A 263 12.75 36.67 -14.76
C LYS A 263 11.29 37.06 -14.86
N VAL A 264 10.43 36.25 -14.25
CA VAL A 264 8.98 36.44 -14.18
C VAL A 264 8.52 36.17 -12.76
N THR A 265 7.39 36.77 -12.37
CA THR A 265 6.78 36.59 -11.07
C THR A 265 5.33 36.15 -11.24
N THR A 266 4.86 35.19 -10.45
CA THR A 266 3.45 34.78 -10.44
C THR A 266 2.55 35.92 -9.93
N ASN A 267 1.35 36.06 -10.49
CA ASN A 267 0.47 37.17 -10.14
C ASN A 267 -0.08 37.09 -8.70
N LEU A 268 -0.37 35.88 -8.19
CA LEU A 268 -1.08 35.71 -6.91
C LEU A 268 -0.17 35.59 -5.69
N ASN A 269 1.00 34.98 -5.83
CA ASN A 269 1.85 34.62 -4.67
C ASN A 269 3.27 35.20 -4.74
N GLY A 270 3.61 35.93 -5.79
CA GLY A 270 4.92 36.57 -5.88
C GLY A 270 6.11 35.61 -6.06
N VAL A 271 5.87 34.36 -6.47
CA VAL A 271 6.94 33.38 -6.71
C VAL A 271 7.70 33.75 -7.96
N VAL A 272 9.03 33.83 -7.83
CA VAL A 272 9.94 34.15 -8.94
C VAL A 272 10.31 32.88 -9.68
N TYR A 273 10.21 32.93 -11.00
CA TYR A 273 10.62 31.86 -11.91
C TYR A 273 11.25 32.47 -13.18
N TYR A 274 11.92 31.63 -13.95
CA TYR A 274 12.64 31.99 -15.16
C TYR A 274 12.09 31.23 -16.35
N VAL A 275 12.02 31.90 -17.51
CA VAL A 275 11.45 31.38 -18.75
C VAL A 275 12.28 31.81 -19.96
N ASP A 276 12.00 31.19 -21.11
CA ASP A 276 12.60 31.56 -22.39
C ASP A 276 11.95 32.83 -22.94
N LYS A 277 12.73 33.91 -23.06
CA LYS A 277 12.26 35.21 -23.53
C LYS A 277 11.65 35.20 -24.92
N SER A 278 12.10 34.30 -25.80
CA SER A 278 11.74 34.36 -27.22
C SER A 278 10.33 33.84 -27.52
N SER A 279 9.84 32.92 -26.70
CA SER A 279 8.59 32.16 -26.95
C SER A 279 7.50 32.42 -25.91
N PHE A 280 7.89 32.90 -24.72
CA PHE A 280 7.03 32.89 -23.56
C PHE A 280 5.76 33.73 -23.67
N ASP A 281 5.86 35.01 -24.05
CA ASP A 281 4.67 35.88 -24.11
C ASP A 281 3.73 35.52 -25.27
N ARG A 282 4.24 34.85 -26.31
CA ARG A 282 3.45 34.31 -27.41
C ARG A 282 2.67 33.07 -26.96
N ASP A 283 3.32 32.16 -26.25
CA ASP A 283 2.73 30.88 -25.85
C ASP A 283 1.84 31.02 -24.60
N PHE A 284 2.19 31.98 -23.72
CA PHE A 284 1.49 32.30 -22.47
C PHE A 284 1.21 33.81 -22.33
N PRO A 285 0.27 34.37 -23.12
CA PRO A 285 -0.07 35.78 -23.06
C PRO A 285 -0.53 36.22 -21.67
N VAL A 286 -0.25 37.47 -21.31
CA VAL A 286 -0.67 38.08 -20.04
C VAL A 286 -2.19 37.96 -19.85
N ASN A 287 -2.63 37.63 -18.65
CA ASN A 287 -4.05 37.43 -18.31
C ASN A 287 -4.77 36.37 -19.19
N SER A 288 -4.05 35.37 -19.69
CA SER A 288 -4.64 34.21 -20.37
C SER A 288 -4.83 33.04 -19.40
N VAL A 289 -5.80 32.17 -19.71
CA VAL A 289 -6.05 30.94 -18.93
C VAL A 289 -4.79 30.07 -18.88
N ARG A 290 -4.06 29.94 -20.00
CA ARG A 290 -2.79 29.20 -20.06
C ARG A 290 -1.73 29.78 -19.15
N ARG A 291 -1.65 31.12 -19.07
CA ARG A 291 -0.73 31.81 -18.16
C ARG A 291 -1.05 31.52 -16.69
N PHE A 292 -2.33 31.59 -16.31
CA PHE A 292 -2.75 31.23 -14.95
C PHE A 292 -2.53 29.75 -14.62
N GLN A 293 -2.71 28.84 -15.59
CA GLN A 293 -2.40 27.41 -15.41
C GLN A 293 -0.90 27.17 -15.18
N LEU A 294 -0.04 27.86 -15.94
CA LEU A 294 1.41 27.79 -15.73
C LEU A 294 1.80 28.37 -14.36
N GLU A 295 1.27 29.53 -13.99
CA GLU A 295 1.56 30.16 -12.69
C GLU A 295 1.06 29.31 -11.52
N TYR A 296 -0.07 28.62 -11.66
CA TYR A 296 -0.52 27.61 -10.71
C TYR A 296 0.50 26.49 -10.53
N GLU A 297 1.05 25.95 -11.63
CA GLU A 297 2.06 24.89 -11.58
C GLU A 297 3.37 25.37 -10.92
N VAL A 298 3.81 26.58 -11.25
CA VAL A 298 4.96 27.25 -10.64
C VAL A 298 4.76 27.39 -9.12
N ASP A 299 3.61 27.90 -8.72
CA ASP A 299 3.30 28.10 -7.29
C ASP A 299 3.16 26.77 -6.56
N PHE A 300 2.45 25.80 -7.16
CA PHE A 300 2.23 24.48 -6.56
C PHE A 300 3.56 23.80 -6.25
N ARG A 301 4.44 23.67 -7.24
CA ARG A 301 5.76 23.06 -7.06
C ARG A 301 6.63 23.81 -6.05
N TYR A 302 6.56 25.13 -6.04
CA TYR A 302 7.32 25.96 -5.10
C TYR A 302 6.83 25.76 -3.66
N PHE A 303 5.53 25.88 -3.42
CA PHE A 303 4.95 25.77 -2.08
C PHE A 303 4.93 24.34 -1.56
N ASP A 304 4.83 23.32 -2.42
CA ASP A 304 4.97 21.91 -2.04
C ASP A 304 6.37 21.61 -1.50
N LYS A 305 7.41 22.03 -2.24
CA LYS A 305 8.80 21.91 -1.80
C LYS A 305 9.07 22.70 -0.52
N LEU A 306 8.58 23.94 -0.44
CA LEU A 306 8.77 24.81 0.72
C LEU A 306 8.04 24.28 1.96
N CYS A 307 6.81 23.81 1.82
CA CYS A 307 6.02 23.19 2.88
C CYS A 307 6.70 21.94 3.42
N SER A 308 7.15 21.06 2.52
CA SER A 308 7.87 19.83 2.89
C SER A 308 9.14 20.16 3.69
N LYS A 309 9.93 21.14 3.22
CA LYS A 309 11.14 21.59 3.93
C LYS A 309 10.82 22.14 5.32
N GLN A 310 9.85 23.04 5.43
CA GLN A 310 9.46 23.64 6.71
C GLN A 310 8.90 22.60 7.69
N LYS A 311 8.12 21.63 7.21
CA LYS A 311 7.60 20.53 8.02
C LYS A 311 8.73 19.65 8.58
N MET A 312 9.73 19.32 7.77
CA MET A 312 10.91 18.57 8.24
C MET A 312 11.70 19.37 9.28
N GLU A 313 11.87 20.68 9.09
CA GLU A 313 12.54 21.54 10.08
C GLU A 313 11.78 21.61 11.41
N LEU A 314 10.45 21.78 11.38
CA LEU A 314 9.61 21.75 12.58
C LEU A 314 9.70 20.41 13.30
N GLN A 315 9.61 19.30 12.55
CA GLN A 315 9.71 17.96 13.11
C GLN A 315 11.09 17.71 13.75
N ARG A 316 12.17 18.20 13.14
CA ARG A 316 13.52 18.12 13.70
C ARG A 316 13.61 18.90 15.02
N LYS A 317 13.08 20.13 15.07
CA LYS A 317 13.04 20.94 16.30
C LYS A 317 12.21 20.25 17.38
N LEU A 318 11.05 19.71 17.03
CA LEU A 318 10.18 18.97 17.94
C LEU A 318 10.91 17.78 18.55
N TYR A 319 11.59 16.98 17.72
CA TYR A 319 12.39 15.85 18.17
C TYR A 319 13.52 16.29 19.11
N SER A 320 14.17 17.43 18.84
CA SER A 320 15.23 17.95 19.72
C SER A 320 14.75 18.38 21.11
N HIS A 321 13.52 18.90 21.22
CA HIS A 321 12.90 19.20 22.52
C HIS A 321 12.53 17.92 23.27
N VAL A 322 11.93 16.95 22.57
CA VAL A 322 11.57 15.66 23.16
C VAL A 322 12.83 14.91 23.64
N ALA A 323 13.91 14.93 22.86
CA ALA A 323 15.18 14.32 23.22
C ALA A 323 15.88 15.00 24.41
N SER A 324 15.65 16.31 24.61
CA SER A 324 16.15 17.07 25.76
C SER A 324 15.21 17.05 26.97
N PHE A 325 14.14 16.25 26.94
CA PHE A 325 13.08 16.23 27.96
C PHE A 325 12.47 17.62 28.25
N SER A 326 12.48 18.50 27.24
CA SER A 326 11.94 19.85 27.29
C SER A 326 10.55 19.88 26.65
N PHE A 327 9.65 20.69 27.19
CA PHE A 327 8.35 20.92 26.56
C PHE A 327 8.51 21.77 25.29
N PRO A 328 8.04 21.27 24.12
CA PRO A 328 8.14 22.04 22.89
C PRO A 328 7.22 23.27 22.92
N PRO A 329 7.66 24.41 22.36
CA PRO A 329 6.81 25.59 22.18
C PRO A 329 5.56 25.27 21.33
N LYS A 330 4.45 25.99 21.55
CA LYS A 330 3.18 25.74 20.84
C LYS A 330 3.31 26.02 19.33
N GLU A 331 4.17 26.95 18.97
CA GLU A 331 4.46 27.37 17.60
C GLU A 331 5.00 26.22 16.74
N LEU A 332 5.62 25.19 17.35
CA LEU A 332 6.13 24.02 16.63
C LEU A 332 5.02 23.07 16.14
N TYR A 333 3.81 23.19 16.69
CA TYR A 333 2.65 22.40 16.26
C TYR A 333 1.81 23.13 15.20
N GLU A 334 2.10 24.41 14.93
CA GLU A 334 1.37 25.18 13.94
C GLU A 334 1.73 24.73 12.51
N THR A 335 0.72 24.71 11.65
CA THR A 335 0.93 24.43 10.23
C THR A 335 1.70 25.58 9.58
N PRO A 336 2.81 25.32 8.87
CA PRO A 336 3.55 26.38 8.19
C PRO A 336 2.68 27.15 7.19
N LYS A 337 2.93 28.46 7.08
CA LYS A 337 2.21 29.35 6.13
C LYS A 337 2.32 28.86 4.67
N SER A 338 3.44 28.24 4.30
CA SER A 338 3.61 27.66 2.95
C SER A 338 2.61 26.53 2.68
N CYS A 339 2.32 25.69 3.69
CA CYS A 339 1.37 24.59 3.58
C CYS A 339 -0.09 25.09 3.52
N THR A 340 -0.41 26.19 4.21
CA THR A 340 -1.75 26.79 4.14
C THR A 340 -1.98 27.47 2.78
N ILE A 341 -0.96 28.12 2.22
CA ILE A 341 -1.01 28.66 0.85
C ILE A 341 -1.20 27.53 -0.16
N LEU A 342 -0.46 26.43 -0.03
CA LEU A 342 -0.59 25.25 -0.90
C LEU A 342 -2.03 24.68 -0.89
N GLY A 343 -2.65 24.60 0.29
CA GLY A 343 -4.02 24.10 0.45
C GLY A 343 -5.09 24.99 -0.20
N SER A 344 -4.87 26.31 -0.26
CA SER A 344 -5.81 27.27 -0.86
C SER A 344 -5.50 27.60 -2.33
N LEU A 345 -4.40 27.07 -2.89
CA LEU A 345 -3.86 27.48 -4.18
C LEU A 345 -4.86 27.25 -5.32
N LYS A 346 -5.48 26.07 -5.38
CA LYS A 346 -6.41 25.67 -6.44
C LYS A 346 -7.63 26.59 -6.50
N GLU A 347 -8.18 26.96 -5.35
CA GLU A 347 -9.34 27.85 -5.25
C GLU A 347 -8.99 29.29 -5.62
N ARG A 348 -7.80 29.77 -5.24
CA ARG A 348 -7.35 31.12 -5.59
C ARG A 348 -7.14 31.26 -7.10
N TYR A 349 -6.52 30.27 -7.73
CA TYR A 349 -6.32 30.28 -9.19
C TYR A 349 -7.62 30.05 -9.96
N SER A 350 -8.54 29.21 -9.48
CA SER A 350 -9.85 29.06 -10.14
C SER A 350 -10.63 30.38 -10.11
N LYS A 351 -10.62 31.09 -8.98
CA LYS A 351 -11.25 32.42 -8.87
C LYS A 351 -10.60 33.45 -9.81
N ALA A 352 -9.27 33.47 -9.89
CA ALA A 352 -8.55 34.39 -10.79
C ALA A 352 -8.87 34.11 -12.27
N ILE A 353 -8.95 32.83 -12.67
CA ILE A 353 -9.33 32.45 -14.04
C ILE A 353 -10.77 32.91 -14.35
N MET A 354 -11.71 32.71 -13.44
CA MET A 354 -13.10 33.14 -13.61
C MET A 354 -13.23 34.66 -13.75
N GLN A 355 -12.49 35.42 -12.94
CA GLN A 355 -12.44 36.88 -13.04
C GLN A 355 -11.82 37.35 -14.36
N SER A 356 -10.79 36.68 -14.87
CA SER A 356 -10.16 37.02 -16.15
C SER A 356 -11.09 36.84 -17.36
N ASN A 357 -12.05 35.92 -17.27
CA ASN A 357 -13.01 35.66 -18.34
C ASN A 357 -14.17 36.68 -18.33
N GLN A 358 -14.56 37.21 -17.16
CA GLN A 358 -15.59 38.25 -17.06
C GLN A 358 -15.16 39.62 -17.60
N ILE A 359 -13.86 39.87 -17.73
CA ILE A 359 -13.32 41.14 -18.27
C ILE A 359 -13.24 41.11 -19.81
N LYS A 360 -13.39 39.93 -20.43
CA LYS A 360 -13.27 39.73 -21.88
C LYS A 360 -14.61 39.53 -22.61
N GLY A 361 -15.70 39.37 -21.88
CA GLY A 361 -17.08 39.34 -22.42
C GLY A 361 -17.76 40.65 -22.11
#